data_AF-A0A080M5X1-F1
#
_entry.id   AF-A0A080M5X1-F1
#
_cell.length_a   1.000
_cell.length_b   1.000
_cell.length_c   1.000
_cell.angle_alpha   90.00
_cell.angle_beta   90.00
_cell.angle_gamma   90.00
#
_symmetry.space_group_name_H-M   'P 1'
#
loop_
_entity.id
_entity.type
_entity.pdbx_description
1 polymer ?
#
loop_
_entity_poly.entity_id
_entity_poly.type
_entity_poly.pdbx_seq_one_letter_code
_entity_poly.pdbx_strand_id
1 'polypeptide(L)'
;MLDAIRSRGEARLFTSPALLDELADVLTRPSATKRLAIIGRMVREVLADYVEAMEVVEPEHVPRVVPDDADDDQVIAAALAAGTGWIVSGDADLLTLGSYQNIPILSAAQAVQRIAG
;
A
#
# COMPACT_ATOMS: atom_id res chain seq x y z
N MET A 1 2.42 -13.89 -0.47
CA MET A 1 3.36 -12.91 -1.08
C MET A 1 3.79 -11.89 -0.03
N LEU A 2 2.86 -11.18 0.61
CA LEU A 2 3.19 -10.25 1.71
C LEU A 2 3.92 -10.94 2.87
N ASP A 3 3.43 -12.10 3.31
CA ASP A 3 4.13 -12.89 4.33
C ASP A 3 5.52 -13.32 3.90
N ALA A 4 5.72 -13.62 2.62
CA ALA A 4 7.02 -14.02 2.09
C ALA A 4 8.01 -12.85 2.07
N ILE A 5 7.53 -11.62 1.86
CA ILE A 5 8.35 -10.39 1.95
C ILE A 5 8.73 -10.16 3.42
N ARG A 6 7.76 -10.23 4.34
CA ARG A 6 8.00 -10.07 5.77
C ARG A 6 8.91 -11.16 6.35
N SER A 7 8.69 -12.42 6.01
CA SER A 7 9.41 -13.57 6.58
C SER A 7 10.88 -13.62 6.17
N ARG A 8 11.23 -13.03 5.02
CA ARG A 8 12.63 -12.91 4.58
C ARG A 8 13.40 -11.86 5.37
N GLY A 9 12.71 -10.91 6.04
CA GLY A 9 13.34 -9.81 6.77
C GLY A 9 14.03 -8.78 5.88
N GLU A 10 13.93 -8.93 4.56
CA GLU A 10 14.61 -8.09 3.55
C GLU A 10 13.89 -6.76 3.33
N ALA A 11 12.60 -6.65 3.70
CA ALA A 11 11.83 -5.41 3.63
C ALA A 11 10.82 -5.29 4.77
N ARG A 12 10.64 -4.04 5.24
CA ARG A 12 9.56 -3.64 6.14
C ARG A 12 8.46 -2.99 5.31
N LEU A 13 7.23 -3.41 5.54
CA LEU A 13 6.06 -2.88 4.85
C LEU A 13 5.25 -2.03 5.82
N PHE A 14 4.71 -0.92 5.32
CA PHE A 14 4.02 0.06 6.14
C PHE A 14 2.64 0.37 5.58
N THR A 15 1.72 0.69 6.46
CA THR A 15 0.37 1.16 6.15
C THR A 15 -0.08 2.21 7.17
N SER A 16 -1.24 2.81 6.99
CA SER A 16 -1.87 3.73 7.95
C SER A 16 -3.33 3.34 8.17
N PRO A 17 -4.01 3.86 9.22
CA PRO A 17 -5.44 3.61 9.41
C PRO A 17 -6.28 4.00 8.20
N ALA A 18 -5.99 5.14 7.56
CA ALA A 18 -6.70 5.59 6.37
C ALA A 18 -6.58 4.59 5.20
N LEU A 19 -5.38 4.06 4.95
CA LEU A 19 -5.15 3.06 3.90
C LEU A 19 -5.79 1.70 4.22
N LEU A 20 -5.86 1.35 5.51
CA LEU A 20 -6.56 0.14 5.96
C LEU A 20 -8.08 0.25 5.74
N ASP A 21 -8.66 1.40 6.07
CA ASP A 21 -10.07 1.68 5.85
C ASP A 21 -10.40 1.67 4.34
N GLU A 22 -9.57 2.31 3.52
CA GLU A 22 -9.72 2.28 2.06
C GLU A 22 -9.63 0.85 1.50
N LEU A 23 -8.66 0.06 1.96
CA LEU A 23 -8.53 -1.33 1.55
C LEU A 23 -9.77 -2.16 1.94
N ALA A 24 -10.29 -1.95 3.15
CA ALA A 24 -11.50 -2.63 3.60
C ALA A 24 -12.70 -2.26 2.71
N ASP A 25 -12.87 -0.98 2.39
CA ASP A 25 -13.91 -0.49 1.51
C ASP A 25 -13.78 -1.06 0.09
N VAL A 26 -12.56 -1.12 -0.47
CA VAL A 26 -12.32 -1.72 -1.79
C VAL A 26 -12.65 -3.21 -1.81
N LEU A 27 -12.24 -3.96 -0.79
CA LEU A 27 -12.45 -5.41 -0.75
C LEU A 27 -13.93 -5.81 -0.58
N THR A 28 -14.75 -4.95 0.02
CA THR A 28 -16.19 -5.16 0.16
C THR A 28 -17.00 -4.82 -1.11
N ARG A 29 -16.38 -4.19 -2.12
CA ARG A 29 -17.05 -3.90 -3.40
C ARG A 29 -17.40 -5.21 -4.15
N PRO A 30 -18.55 -5.27 -4.86
CA PRO A 30 -19.01 -6.49 -5.52
C PRO A 30 -17.99 -7.11 -6.49
N SER A 31 -17.21 -6.29 -7.19
CA SER A 31 -16.18 -6.77 -8.12
C SER A 31 -15.01 -7.45 -7.40
N ALA A 32 -14.56 -6.89 -6.27
CA ALA A 32 -13.50 -7.46 -5.45
C ALA A 32 -13.96 -8.73 -4.76
N THR A 33 -15.13 -8.70 -4.09
CA THR A 33 -15.68 -9.88 -3.42
C THR A 33 -15.91 -11.05 -4.39
N LYS A 34 -16.39 -10.79 -5.61
CA LYS A 34 -16.50 -11.83 -6.66
C LYS A 34 -15.15 -12.45 -7.01
N ARG A 35 -14.10 -11.64 -7.16
CA ARG A 35 -12.74 -12.14 -7.44
C ARG A 35 -12.19 -12.98 -6.29
N LEU A 36 -12.40 -12.55 -5.04
CA LEU A 36 -11.98 -13.31 -3.86
C LEU A 36 -12.71 -14.66 -3.78
N ALA A 37 -14.00 -14.69 -4.08
CA ALA A 37 -14.78 -15.94 -4.10
C ALA A 37 -14.25 -16.95 -5.13
N ILE A 38 -13.78 -16.50 -6.30
CA ILE A 38 -13.16 -17.38 -7.32
C ILE A 38 -11.93 -18.12 -6.77
N ILE A 39 -11.16 -17.46 -5.92
CA ILE A 39 -9.96 -18.03 -5.29
C ILE A 39 -10.22 -18.61 -3.89
N GLY A 40 -11.50 -18.71 -3.47
CA GLY A 40 -11.88 -19.29 -2.18
C GLY A 40 -11.48 -18.46 -0.96
N ARG A 41 -11.31 -17.14 -1.12
CA ARG A 41 -10.90 -16.22 -0.05
C ARG A 41 -12.06 -15.33 0.39
N MET A 42 -12.08 -14.95 1.66
CA MET A 42 -13.00 -13.96 2.22
C MET A 42 -12.27 -12.65 2.52
N VAL A 43 -13.00 -11.53 2.47
CA VAL A 43 -12.47 -10.19 2.75
C VAL A 43 -11.71 -10.14 4.08
N ARG A 44 -12.31 -10.69 5.16
CA ARG A 44 -11.68 -10.72 6.49
C ARG A 44 -10.35 -11.45 6.53
N GLU A 45 -10.17 -12.49 5.71
CA GLU A 45 -8.93 -13.26 5.66
C GLU A 45 -7.84 -12.46 4.95
N VAL A 46 -8.21 -11.76 3.87
CA VAL A 46 -7.28 -10.88 3.15
C VAL A 46 -6.84 -9.71 4.02
N LEU A 47 -7.77 -9.08 4.74
CA LEU A 47 -7.45 -8.00 5.67
C LEU A 47 -6.57 -8.47 6.83
N ALA A 48 -6.85 -9.65 7.40
CA ALA A 48 -6.03 -10.23 8.46
C ALA A 48 -4.59 -10.50 7.99
N ASP A 49 -4.42 -11.18 6.85
CA ASP A 49 -3.09 -11.41 6.26
C ASP A 49 -2.34 -10.09 5.98
N TYR A 50 -3.06 -9.08 5.48
CA TYR A 50 -2.49 -7.77 5.20
C TYR A 50 -1.99 -7.08 6.48
N VAL A 51 -2.83 -7.00 7.52
CA VAL A 51 -2.46 -6.36 8.79
C VAL A 51 -1.31 -7.09 9.47
N GLU A 52 -1.27 -8.43 9.41
CA GLU A 52 -0.16 -9.20 9.98
C GLU A 52 1.18 -8.92 9.28
N ALA A 53 1.13 -8.58 7.99
CA ALA A 53 2.31 -8.28 7.20
C ALA A 53 2.82 -6.84 7.33
N MET A 54 2.03 -5.91 7.88
CA MET A 54 2.28 -4.47 7.84
C MET A 54 2.62 -3.88 9.22
N GLU A 55 3.50 -2.89 9.23
CA GLU A 55 3.66 -1.97 10.36
C GLU A 55 2.73 -0.76 10.16
N VAL A 56 1.87 -0.50 11.14
CA VAL A 56 0.93 0.63 11.08
C VAL A 56 1.62 1.89 11.58
N VAL A 57 1.58 2.96 10.78
CA VAL A 57 2.06 4.30 11.15
C VAL A 57 0.90 5.30 11.15
N GLU A 58 1.05 6.34 11.97
CA GLU A 58 0.07 7.40 12.14
C GLU A 58 0.61 8.70 11.54
N PRO A 59 0.16 9.11 10.34
CA PRO A 59 0.56 10.39 9.77
C PRO A 59 0.02 11.56 10.60
N GLU A 60 0.90 12.48 11.00
CA GLU A 60 0.47 13.69 11.73
C GLU A 60 -0.36 14.64 10.84
N HIS A 61 -0.06 14.67 9.54
CA HIS A 61 -0.70 15.54 8.57
C HIS A 61 -0.72 14.85 7.20
N VAL A 62 -1.72 15.18 6.38
CA VAL A 62 -1.86 14.70 5.00
C VAL A 62 -1.55 15.86 4.05
N PRO A 63 -0.41 15.85 3.33
CA PRO A 63 -0.07 16.94 2.41
C PRO A 63 -0.95 16.89 1.17
N ARG A 64 -1.37 18.04 0.64
CA ARG A 64 -2.07 18.11 -0.65
C ARG A 64 -1.07 18.10 -1.80
N VAL A 65 -0.83 16.93 -2.38
CA VAL A 65 0.21 16.71 -3.41
C VAL A 65 -0.39 16.32 -4.74
N VAL A 66 -1.39 15.44 -4.73
CA VAL A 66 -2.06 14.97 -5.94
C VAL A 66 -3.23 15.91 -6.25
N PRO A 67 -3.18 16.69 -7.36
CA PRO A 67 -4.17 17.74 -7.59
C PRO A 67 -5.60 17.22 -7.76
N ASP A 68 -5.74 16.09 -8.46
CA ASP A 68 -7.02 15.57 -8.93
C ASP A 68 -7.59 14.43 -8.08
N ASP A 69 -6.81 13.89 -7.14
CA ASP A 69 -7.21 12.83 -6.21
C ASP A 69 -6.70 13.15 -4.79
N ALA A 70 -7.58 13.18 -3.79
CA ALA A 70 -7.21 13.44 -2.39
C ALA A 70 -6.98 12.20 -1.56
N ASP A 71 -7.42 11.06 -2.07
CA ASP A 71 -7.23 9.79 -1.39
C ASP A 71 -5.77 9.34 -1.59
N ASP A 72 -5.18 9.63 -2.76
CA ASP A 72 -3.76 9.36 -3.05
C ASP A 72 -2.76 10.09 -2.13
N ASP A 73 -3.16 11.25 -1.59
CA ASP A 73 -2.35 11.98 -0.62
C ASP A 73 -2.11 11.17 0.67
N GLN A 74 -3.01 10.24 1.01
CA GLN A 74 -2.87 9.33 2.16
C GLN A 74 -1.70 8.37 1.98
N VAL A 75 -1.42 7.93 0.74
CA VAL A 75 -0.27 7.07 0.43
C VAL A 75 1.03 7.81 0.71
N ILE A 76 1.09 9.09 0.32
CA ILE A 76 2.25 9.94 0.56
C ILE A 76 2.40 10.22 2.07
N ALA A 77 1.31 10.53 2.76
CA ALA A 77 1.31 10.77 4.20
C ALA A 77 1.85 9.56 4.99
N ALA A 78 1.40 8.35 4.65
CA ALA A 78 1.88 7.11 5.27
C ALA A 78 3.38 6.91 5.02
N ALA A 79 3.86 7.15 3.81
CA ALA A 79 5.27 6.99 3.47
C ALA A 79 6.18 7.97 4.22
N LEU A 80 5.74 9.23 4.36
CA LEU A 80 6.46 10.24 5.14
C LEU A 80 6.51 9.86 6.63
N ALA A 81 5.38 9.43 7.20
CA ALA A 81 5.29 9.03 8.60
C ALA A 81 6.17 7.80 8.92
N ALA A 82 6.26 6.85 7.99
CA ALA A 82 7.08 5.67 8.12
C ALA A 82 8.58 5.91 7.81
N GLY A 83 8.93 7.04 7.19
CA GLY A 83 10.30 7.31 6.74
C GLY A 83 10.81 6.24 5.76
N THR A 84 9.95 5.80 4.85
CA THR A 84 10.26 4.65 3.98
C THR A 84 11.31 4.97 2.94
N GLY A 85 11.99 3.92 2.46
CA GLY A 85 12.89 4.03 1.32
C GLY A 85 12.15 4.29 0.01
N TRP A 86 10.97 3.68 -0.19
CA TRP A 86 10.17 3.74 -1.42
C TRP A 86 8.66 3.79 -1.10
N ILE A 87 7.89 4.32 -2.05
CA ILE A 87 6.44 4.15 -2.13
C ILE A 87 6.15 3.08 -3.18
N VAL A 88 5.18 2.20 -2.91
CA VAL A 88 4.72 1.22 -3.90
C VAL A 88 3.26 1.48 -4.21
N SER A 89 2.95 1.79 -5.47
CA SER A 89 1.58 2.05 -5.92
C SER A 89 1.28 1.36 -7.25
N GLY A 90 0.01 1.02 -7.44
CA GLY A 90 -0.54 0.65 -8.75
C GLY A 90 -1.30 1.80 -9.43
N ASP A 91 -1.47 2.92 -8.73
CA ASP A 91 -2.15 4.10 -9.23
C ASP A 91 -1.28 4.86 -10.25
N ALA A 92 -1.88 5.27 -11.36
CA ALA A 92 -1.16 5.90 -12.45
C ALA A 92 -0.72 7.33 -12.13
N ASP A 93 -1.56 8.09 -11.42
CA ASP A 93 -1.28 9.48 -11.06
C ASP A 93 -0.14 9.55 -10.05
N LEU A 94 -0.15 8.67 -9.04
CA LEU A 94 0.99 8.50 -8.12
C LEU A 94 2.26 8.05 -8.86
N LEU A 95 2.16 7.09 -9.78
CA LEU A 95 3.33 6.64 -10.54
C LEU A 95 3.91 7.73 -11.44
N THR A 96 3.08 8.61 -12.00
CA THR A 96 3.51 9.74 -12.84
C THR A 96 4.32 10.78 -12.06
N LEU A 97 4.10 10.92 -10.74
CA LEU A 97 4.95 11.78 -9.90
C LEU A 97 6.41 11.29 -9.86
N GLY A 98 6.63 9.98 -9.99
CA GLY A 98 7.93 9.32 -10.00
C GLY A 98 8.67 9.31 -8.66
N SER A 99 8.65 10.41 -7.91
CA SER A 99 9.18 10.52 -6.55
C SER A 99 8.56 11.68 -5.79
N TYR A 100 8.50 11.58 -4.47
CA TYR A 100 8.12 12.67 -3.59
C TYR A 100 9.11 12.81 -2.43
N GLN A 101 9.66 14.02 -2.22
CA GLN A 101 10.67 14.29 -1.18
C GLN A 101 11.83 13.26 -1.14
N ASN A 102 12.35 12.87 -2.31
CA ASN A 102 13.39 11.86 -2.51
C ASN A 102 12.97 10.41 -2.23
N ILE A 103 11.70 10.14 -1.96
CA ILE A 103 11.13 8.80 -1.87
C ILE A 103 10.62 8.42 -3.27
N PRO A 104 11.28 7.52 -4.00
CA PRO A 104 10.81 7.10 -5.31
C PRO A 104 9.53 6.27 -5.20
N ILE A 105 8.66 6.45 -6.18
CA ILE A 105 7.38 5.76 -6.31
C ILE A 105 7.56 4.66 -7.35
N LEU A 106 7.27 3.43 -6.95
CA LEU A 106 7.53 2.22 -7.73
C LEU A 106 6.23 1.47 -7.98
N SER A 107 6.16 0.78 -9.11
CA SER A 107 5.17 -0.28 -9.29
C SER A 107 5.52 -1.48 -8.41
N ALA A 108 4.52 -2.32 -8.10
CA ALA A 108 4.74 -3.56 -7.37
C ALA A 108 5.80 -4.47 -8.05
N ALA A 109 5.84 -4.50 -9.39
CA ALA A 109 6.83 -5.28 -10.13
C ALA A 109 8.26 -4.75 -9.91
N GLN A 110 8.44 -3.42 -9.93
CA GLN A 110 9.74 -2.81 -9.64
C GLN A 110 10.17 -3.04 -8.18
N ALA A 111 9.23 -2.95 -7.24
CA ALA A 111 9.52 -3.22 -5.84
C ALA A 111 9.98 -4.67 -5.62
N VAL A 112 9.29 -5.65 -6.21
CA VAL A 112 9.69 -7.07 -6.14
C VAL A 112 11.08 -7.28 -6.73
N GLN A 113 11.40 -6.67 -7.87
CA GLN A 113 12.73 -6.76 -8.46
C GLN A 113 13.83 -6.21 -7.55
N ARG A 114 13.55 -5.14 -6.81
CA ARG A 114 14.52 -4.54 -5.87
C ARG A 114 14.69 -5.31 -4.57
N ILE A 115 13.65 -6.02 -4.13
CA ILE A 115 13.72 -6.86 -2.92
C ILE A 115 14.39 -8.20 -3.24
N ALA A 116 14.17 -8.75 -4.44
CA ALA A 116 14.70 -10.05 -4.84
C ALA A 116 16.15 -10.04 -5.36
N GLY A 117 16.76 -8.87 -5.52
CA GLY A 117 18.15 -8.68 -5.98
C GLY A 117 19.10 -8.39 -4.83
#